data_AF-A0A501XJZ4-F1
#
_entry.id   AF-A0A501XJZ4-F1
#
_cell.length_a   1.000
_cell.length_b   1.000
_cell.length_c   1.000
_cell.angle_alpha   90.00
_cell.angle_beta   90.00
_cell.angle_gamma   90.00
#
_symmetry.space_group_name_H-M   'P 1'
#
loop_
_entity.id
_entity.type
_entity.pdbx_description
1 polymer ?
#
loop_
_entity_poly.entity_id
_entity_poly.type
_entity_poly.pdbx_seq_one_letter_code
_entity_poly.pdbx_strand_id
1 'polypeptide(L)'
;MLAAGAAGATPPPVTLGLPTGLTATFVPEAGKMEALEAAGANPPGHFFHPISTPAGVLTELFPADHLHQRGLFWGWRQILIDGKPVANGWLMTGMKFRNMGVTRSRDGTRLEAAGRWRVGGRDVLEERLSARVVGDMLILDLGLTPMVPGLSLGGSPDDKGYGGISLRLVQSDRLRFESGGRVISPEAGPVEAGPELRMTWDAGTAAPARAVRMACSVNGRAITRWILRREASMQNCVWPGREPVPLPMGEVARLGLRLTVEP
;
A
#
# COMPACT_ATOMS: atom_id res chain seq x y z
N MET A 1 20.32 -23.88 -12.93
CA MET A 1 19.49 -23.67 -14.13
C MET A 1 18.04 -23.88 -13.70
N LEU A 2 17.37 -22.83 -13.23
CA LEU A 2 15.96 -22.89 -12.81
C LEU A 2 15.09 -22.73 -14.06
N ALA A 3 14.30 -23.76 -14.33
CA ALA A 3 13.38 -23.81 -15.45
C ALA A 3 12.45 -22.60 -15.45
N ALA A 4 12.25 -22.01 -16.63
CA ALA A 4 11.20 -21.04 -16.87
C ALA A 4 9.85 -21.72 -16.63
N GLY A 5 9.23 -21.46 -15.48
CA GLY A 5 7.89 -21.92 -15.18
C GLY A 5 6.90 -21.35 -16.18
N ALA A 6 6.00 -22.21 -16.67
CA ALA A 6 4.83 -21.84 -17.44
C ALA A 6 4.08 -20.68 -16.76
N ALA A 7 3.35 -19.89 -17.55
CA ALA A 7 2.44 -18.87 -17.02
C ALA A 7 1.39 -19.56 -16.14
N GLY A 8 1.68 -19.63 -14.83
CA GLY A 8 0.83 -20.24 -13.83
C GLY A 8 -0.44 -19.42 -13.61
N ALA A 9 -1.50 -20.08 -13.15
CA ALA A 9 -2.71 -19.40 -12.70
C ALA A 9 -2.36 -18.32 -11.66
N THR A 10 -3.10 -17.21 -11.67
CA THR A 10 -2.95 -16.15 -10.68
C THR A 10 -3.03 -16.75 -9.28
N PRO A 11 -2.02 -16.53 -8.42
CA PRO A 11 -2.01 -17.08 -7.07
C PRO A 11 -3.25 -16.60 -6.29
N PRO A 12 -3.95 -17.49 -5.56
CA PRO A 12 -5.16 -17.10 -4.86
C PRO A 12 -4.83 -16.10 -3.73
N PRO A 13 -5.77 -15.21 -3.38
CA PRO A 13 -5.65 -14.36 -2.20
C PRO A 13 -5.47 -15.17 -0.90
N VAL A 14 -4.76 -14.59 0.06
CA VAL A 14 -4.42 -15.22 1.34
C VAL A 14 -4.92 -14.36 2.49
N THR A 15 -5.89 -14.87 3.27
CA THR A 15 -6.46 -14.14 4.41
C THR A 15 -5.67 -14.38 5.69
N LEU A 16 -5.32 -13.30 6.39
CA LEU A 16 -4.79 -13.30 7.75
C LEU A 16 -5.88 -13.01 8.77
N GLY A 17 -5.71 -13.53 9.99
CA GLY A 17 -6.58 -13.26 11.13
C GLY A 17 -7.67 -14.32 11.34
N LEU A 18 -8.49 -14.11 12.36
CA LEU A 18 -9.61 -14.98 12.71
C LEU A 18 -10.94 -14.36 12.25
N PRO A 19 -11.91 -15.15 11.76
CA PRO A 19 -13.19 -14.63 11.27
C PRO A 19 -14.00 -13.83 12.31
N THR A 20 -13.76 -14.05 13.60
CA THR A 20 -14.43 -13.36 14.71
C THR A 20 -13.78 -12.03 15.09
N GLY A 21 -12.71 -11.62 14.41
CA GLY A 21 -12.00 -10.36 14.67
C GLY A 21 -11.56 -9.68 13.37
N LEU A 22 -10.45 -8.95 13.44
CA LEU A 22 -9.84 -8.36 12.25
C LEU A 22 -9.34 -9.44 11.29
N THR A 23 -9.74 -9.33 10.02
CA THR A 23 -9.16 -10.10 8.92
C THR A 23 -8.57 -9.19 7.86
N ALA A 24 -7.50 -9.63 7.22
CA ALA A 24 -6.85 -8.88 6.15
C ALA A 24 -6.45 -9.86 5.02
N THR A 25 -7.04 -9.68 3.84
CA THR A 25 -6.79 -10.54 2.69
C THR A 25 -5.71 -9.95 1.81
N PHE A 26 -4.56 -10.63 1.75
CA PHE A 26 -3.46 -10.29 0.87
C PHE A 26 -3.73 -10.80 -0.54
N VAL A 27 -3.59 -9.91 -1.53
CA VAL A 27 -3.68 -10.24 -2.95
C VAL A 27 -2.27 -10.27 -3.52
N PRO A 28 -1.71 -11.45 -3.85
CA PRO A 28 -0.34 -11.53 -4.34
C PRO A 28 -0.22 -10.96 -5.76
N GLU A 29 -1.20 -11.23 -6.62
CA GLU A 29 -1.30 -10.66 -7.95
C GLU A 29 -2.78 -10.56 -8.32
N ALA A 30 -3.21 -9.39 -8.79
CA ALA A 30 -4.57 -9.22 -9.27
C ALA A 30 -4.73 -9.85 -10.66
N GLY A 31 -5.94 -10.31 -10.97
CA GLY A 31 -6.29 -10.67 -12.33
C GLY A 31 -6.34 -9.45 -13.26
N LYS A 32 -6.50 -9.73 -14.56
CA LYS A 32 -6.76 -8.68 -15.55
C LYS A 32 -8.06 -7.94 -15.22
N MET A 33 -8.04 -6.63 -15.40
CA MET A 33 -9.22 -5.78 -15.24
C MET A 33 -9.30 -4.85 -16.44
N GLU A 34 -10.41 -4.94 -17.17
CA GLU A 34 -10.62 -4.20 -18.41
C GLU A 34 -10.43 -2.69 -18.25
N ALA A 35 -10.93 -2.11 -17.16
CA ALA A 35 -10.79 -0.68 -16.89
C ALA A 35 -9.32 -0.25 -16.66
N LEU A 36 -8.49 -1.10 -16.03
CA LEU A 36 -7.06 -0.85 -15.90
C LEU A 36 -6.33 -1.01 -17.23
N GLU A 37 -6.66 -2.07 -17.98
CA GLU A 37 -6.05 -2.31 -19.29
C GLU A 37 -6.36 -1.18 -20.26
N ALA A 38 -7.60 -0.67 -20.27
CA ALA A 38 -8.00 0.51 -21.04
C ALA A 38 -7.23 1.78 -20.66
N ALA A 39 -6.81 1.90 -19.40
CA ALA A 39 -5.95 2.98 -18.91
C ALA A 39 -4.44 2.72 -19.13
N GLY A 40 -4.06 1.64 -19.82
CA GLY A 40 -2.67 1.26 -20.07
C GLY A 40 -1.93 0.70 -18.85
N ALA A 41 -2.66 0.35 -17.79
CA ALA A 41 -2.13 -0.19 -16.55
C ALA A 41 -2.05 -1.73 -16.60
N ASN A 42 -1.01 -2.28 -15.98
CA ASN A 42 -0.90 -3.72 -15.74
C ASN A 42 -1.59 -4.08 -14.41
N PRO A 43 -2.00 -5.35 -14.21
CA PRO A 43 -2.53 -5.78 -12.92
C PRO A 43 -1.56 -5.49 -11.78
N PRO A 44 -2.01 -4.86 -10.67
CA PRO A 44 -1.20 -4.69 -9.49
C PRO A 44 -0.99 -6.03 -8.78
N GLY A 45 0.04 -6.08 -7.93
CA GLY A 45 0.18 -7.13 -6.93
C GLY A 45 0.41 -6.52 -5.57
N HIS A 46 0.49 -7.40 -4.58
CA HIS A 46 0.82 -7.10 -3.19
C HIS A 46 0.05 -5.90 -2.61
N PHE A 47 -1.18 -6.16 -2.25
CA PHE A 47 -2.01 -5.23 -1.47
C PHE A 47 -2.96 -6.03 -0.57
N PHE A 48 -3.59 -5.35 0.39
CA PHE A 48 -4.59 -5.97 1.25
C PHE A 48 -5.99 -5.44 0.94
N HIS A 49 -6.85 -6.34 0.48
CA HIS A 49 -8.28 -6.14 0.37
C HIS A 49 -9.02 -7.49 0.28
N PRO A 50 -10.17 -7.65 0.99
CA PRO A 50 -10.68 -6.72 1.99
C PRO A 50 -9.84 -6.75 3.27
N ILE A 51 -9.84 -5.62 3.99
CA ILE A 51 -9.61 -5.60 5.43
C ILE A 51 -11.00 -5.51 6.06
N SER A 52 -11.33 -6.41 6.99
CA SER A 52 -12.69 -6.53 7.54
C SER A 52 -12.70 -6.70 9.04
N THR A 53 -13.73 -6.17 9.67
CA THR A 53 -14.13 -6.45 11.06
C THR A 53 -15.39 -7.33 11.06
N PRO A 54 -15.86 -7.80 12.23
CA PRO A 54 -17.17 -8.44 12.33
C PRO A 54 -18.33 -7.54 11.91
N ALA A 55 -18.18 -6.21 11.96
CA ALA A 55 -19.19 -5.25 11.56
C ALA A 55 -19.22 -4.96 10.05
N GLY A 56 -18.15 -5.29 9.31
CA GLY A 56 -18.12 -5.15 7.85
C GLY A 56 -16.73 -4.92 7.26
N VAL A 57 -16.70 -4.63 5.96
CA VAL A 57 -15.47 -4.34 5.19
C VAL A 57 -15.02 -2.90 5.42
N LEU A 58 -13.75 -2.70 5.81
CA LEU A 58 -13.12 -1.40 6.05
C LEU A 58 -12.62 -0.71 4.79
N THR A 59 -12.21 -1.47 3.77
CA THR A 59 -11.48 -0.94 2.62
C THR A 59 -12.23 -1.06 1.30
N GLU A 60 -12.04 -0.10 0.39
CA GLU A 60 -12.60 -0.16 -0.97
C GLU A 60 -11.54 -0.63 -1.97
N LEU A 61 -11.99 -1.26 -3.07
CA LEU A 61 -11.14 -1.81 -4.12
C LEU A 61 -11.54 -1.23 -5.48
N PHE A 62 -10.57 -0.67 -6.21
CA PHE A 62 -10.70 -0.17 -7.58
C PHE A 62 -11.96 0.68 -7.82
N PRO A 63 -12.17 1.75 -7.03
CA PRO A 63 -13.30 2.63 -7.23
C PRO A 63 -13.23 3.27 -8.62
N ALA A 64 -14.37 3.44 -9.28
CA ALA A 64 -14.44 3.81 -10.69
C ALA A 64 -13.74 5.13 -11.03
N ASP A 65 -13.69 6.06 -10.08
CA ASP A 65 -13.03 7.36 -10.18
C ASP A 65 -11.51 7.30 -9.90
N HIS A 66 -11.04 6.25 -9.23
CA HIS A 66 -9.65 6.08 -8.83
C HIS A 66 -9.20 4.61 -8.95
N LEU A 67 -9.18 4.08 -10.18
CA LEU A 67 -8.91 2.66 -10.48
C LEU A 67 -7.57 2.10 -9.96
N HIS A 68 -6.64 2.95 -9.54
CA HIS A 68 -5.36 2.53 -8.97
C HIS A 68 -5.41 2.29 -7.45
N GLN A 69 -6.46 2.74 -6.77
CA GLN A 69 -6.62 2.57 -5.32
C GLN A 69 -7.19 1.19 -4.99
N ARG A 70 -6.56 0.48 -4.06
CA ARG A 70 -6.78 -0.96 -3.86
C ARG A 70 -6.62 -1.38 -2.40
N GLY A 71 -7.54 -0.89 -1.56
CA GLY A 71 -7.54 -1.08 -0.12
C GLY A 71 -6.31 -0.51 0.58
N LEU A 72 -5.52 -1.36 1.22
CA LEU A 72 -4.21 -1.01 1.76
C LEU A 72 -3.12 -1.43 0.77
N PHE A 73 -2.41 -0.46 0.21
CA PHE A 73 -1.45 -0.68 -0.87
C PHE A 73 -0.24 0.25 -0.75
N TRP A 74 0.76 0.00 -1.58
CA TRP A 74 1.89 0.91 -1.76
C TRP A 74 2.20 1.11 -3.22
N GLY A 75 2.82 2.24 -3.53
CA GLY A 75 3.23 2.58 -4.89
C GLY A 75 3.92 3.93 -4.96
N TRP A 76 4.61 4.15 -6.06
CA TRP A 76 5.35 5.39 -6.33
C TRP A 76 5.05 5.86 -7.74
N ARG A 77 4.86 7.17 -7.91
CA ARG A 77 4.56 7.77 -9.22
C ARG A 77 5.82 7.89 -10.08
N GLN A 78 6.98 8.01 -9.44
CA GLN A 78 8.27 8.06 -10.09
C GLN A 78 9.05 6.80 -9.74
N ILE A 79 9.28 5.94 -10.74
CA ILE A 79 10.31 4.91 -10.71
C ILE A 79 11.32 5.34 -11.76
N LEU A 80 12.54 5.70 -11.33
CA LEU A 80 13.57 6.22 -12.22
C LEU A 80 14.80 5.32 -12.21
N ILE A 81 15.49 5.27 -13.34
CA ILE A 81 16.82 4.66 -13.49
C ILE A 81 17.73 5.74 -14.09
N ASP A 82 18.84 6.02 -13.41
CA ASP A 82 19.79 7.08 -13.78
C ASP A 82 19.09 8.45 -13.98
N GLY A 83 18.14 8.75 -13.10
CA GLY A 83 17.34 9.99 -13.12
C GLY A 83 16.28 10.06 -14.22
N LYS A 84 16.11 9.02 -15.04
CA LYS A 84 15.09 8.98 -16.11
C LYS A 84 13.86 8.20 -15.65
N PRO A 85 12.63 8.74 -15.74
CA PRO A 85 11.42 7.99 -15.46
C PRO A 85 11.29 6.77 -16.38
N VAL A 86 11.11 5.59 -15.80
CA VAL A 86 10.97 4.33 -16.56
C VAL A 86 9.63 3.64 -16.34
N ALA A 87 8.95 3.93 -15.22
CA ALA A 87 7.64 3.38 -14.88
C ALA A 87 6.91 4.23 -13.82
N ASN A 88 5.64 3.93 -13.62
CA ASN A 88 4.80 4.50 -12.58
C ASN A 88 4.09 3.36 -11.83
N GLY A 89 4.61 2.99 -10.66
CA GLY A 89 4.07 1.90 -9.85
C GLY A 89 2.81 2.24 -9.07
N TRP A 90 2.48 3.52 -8.96
CA TRP A 90 1.18 3.94 -8.45
C TRP A 90 0.06 3.64 -9.46
N LEU A 91 0.29 3.95 -10.73
CA LEU A 91 -0.64 3.69 -11.84
C LEU A 91 -0.46 2.32 -12.51
N MET A 92 0.56 1.56 -12.12
CA MET A 92 0.96 0.30 -12.76
C MET A 92 1.26 0.41 -14.27
N THR A 93 1.77 1.55 -14.73
CA THR A 93 2.15 1.78 -16.13
C THR A 93 3.67 1.67 -16.32
N GLY A 94 4.10 1.13 -17.47
CA GLY A 94 5.52 0.92 -17.76
C GLY A 94 6.20 -0.20 -16.97
N MET A 95 5.47 -0.90 -16.10
CA MET A 95 5.98 -2.02 -15.31
C MET A 95 4.99 -3.18 -15.23
N LYS A 96 5.53 -4.37 -14.96
CA LYS A 96 4.76 -5.56 -14.58
C LYS A 96 5.13 -5.99 -13.18
N PHE A 97 4.14 -6.42 -12.42
CA PHE A 97 4.36 -7.13 -11.17
C PHE A 97 4.60 -8.61 -11.45
N ARG A 98 5.44 -9.26 -10.65
CA ARG A 98 5.58 -10.72 -10.66
C ARG A 98 5.61 -11.23 -9.23
N ASN A 99 4.58 -11.98 -8.82
CA ASN A 99 4.61 -12.69 -7.56
C ASN A 99 5.73 -13.76 -7.58
N MET A 100 6.52 -13.81 -6.51
CA MET A 100 7.59 -14.80 -6.32
C MET A 100 7.23 -15.87 -5.29
N GLY A 101 6.13 -15.70 -4.55
CA GLY A 101 5.61 -16.70 -3.63
C GLY A 101 5.04 -16.09 -2.35
N VAL A 102 4.13 -16.85 -1.73
CA VAL A 102 3.49 -16.50 -0.46
C VAL A 102 3.53 -17.71 0.47
N THR A 103 3.97 -17.50 1.71
CA THR A 103 3.94 -18.51 2.76
C THR A 103 3.09 -17.98 3.90
N ARG A 104 2.08 -18.75 4.33
CA ARG A 104 1.22 -18.42 5.47
C ARG A 104 1.59 -19.30 6.67
N SER A 105 1.57 -18.74 7.88
CA SER A 105 1.70 -19.53 9.11
C SER A 105 0.53 -20.50 9.29
N ARG A 106 0.76 -21.59 10.03
CA ARG A 106 -0.29 -22.60 10.31
C ARG A 106 -1.45 -22.04 11.12
N ASP A 107 -1.17 -21.11 12.03
CA ASP A 107 -2.20 -20.41 12.82
C ASP A 107 -2.97 -19.35 12.00
N GLY A 108 -2.54 -19.10 10.76
CA GLY A 108 -3.20 -18.18 9.85
C GLY A 108 -3.05 -16.71 10.19
N THR A 109 -2.20 -16.33 11.15
CA THR A 109 -2.04 -14.95 11.62
C THR A 109 -0.89 -14.21 10.96
N ARG A 110 0.05 -14.92 10.31
CA ARG A 110 1.23 -14.34 9.64
C ARG A 110 1.35 -14.82 8.20
N LEU A 111 1.88 -13.96 7.34
CA LEU A 111 2.41 -14.36 6.04
C LEU A 111 3.76 -13.71 5.76
N GLU A 112 4.51 -14.36 4.89
CA GLU A 112 5.68 -13.83 4.19
C GLU A 112 5.39 -13.88 2.69
N ALA A 113 5.66 -12.80 1.97
CA ALA A 113 5.50 -12.73 0.52
C ALA A 113 6.71 -12.08 -0.14
N ALA A 114 6.99 -12.46 -1.39
CA ALA A 114 8.03 -11.85 -2.20
C ALA A 114 7.50 -11.53 -3.60
N GLY A 115 7.92 -10.41 -4.15
CA GLY A 115 7.47 -9.91 -5.44
C GLY A 115 8.58 -9.17 -6.15
N ARG A 116 8.47 -9.04 -7.48
CA ARG A 116 9.42 -8.27 -8.27
C ARG A 116 8.72 -7.33 -9.23
N TRP A 117 9.31 -6.15 -9.39
CA TRP A 117 8.89 -5.18 -10.37
C TRP A 117 9.75 -5.32 -11.61
N ARG A 118 9.09 -5.48 -12.77
CA ARG A 118 9.77 -5.69 -14.05
C ARG A 118 9.49 -4.54 -15.00
N VAL A 119 10.54 -3.88 -15.46
CA VAL A 119 10.48 -2.76 -16.42
C VAL A 119 11.30 -3.13 -17.65
N GLY A 120 10.74 -2.96 -18.84
CA GLY A 120 11.43 -3.30 -20.10
C GLY A 120 11.94 -4.75 -20.15
N GLY A 121 11.27 -5.69 -19.48
CA GLY A 121 11.69 -7.09 -19.43
C GLY A 121 12.83 -7.40 -18.44
N ARG A 122 13.25 -6.46 -17.60
CA ARG A 122 14.25 -6.67 -16.53
C ARG A 122 13.65 -6.45 -15.15
N ASP A 123 13.98 -7.31 -14.19
CA ASP A 123 13.61 -7.09 -12.78
C ASP A 123 14.44 -5.90 -12.25
N VAL A 124 13.78 -4.87 -11.72
CA VAL A 124 14.43 -3.64 -11.24
C VAL A 124 14.38 -3.48 -9.72
N LEU A 125 13.41 -4.10 -9.07
CA LEU A 125 13.21 -4.07 -7.62
C LEU A 125 12.64 -5.41 -7.15
N GLU A 126 13.15 -5.92 -6.03
CA GLU A 126 12.54 -7.01 -5.27
C GLU A 126 11.89 -6.42 -4.02
N GLU A 127 10.65 -6.80 -3.76
CA GLU A 127 9.97 -6.49 -2.51
C GLU A 127 9.75 -7.76 -1.69
N ARG A 128 9.95 -7.64 -0.37
CA ARG A 128 9.71 -8.71 0.61
C ARG A 128 8.82 -8.16 1.70
N LEU A 129 7.70 -8.83 1.92
CA LEU A 129 6.69 -8.46 2.89
C LEU A 129 6.63 -9.50 4.00
N SER A 130 6.79 -9.06 5.25
CA SER A 130 6.29 -9.77 6.42
C SER A 130 5.01 -9.08 6.89
N ALA A 131 3.93 -9.83 7.06
CA ALA A 131 2.67 -9.30 7.55
C ALA A 131 2.07 -10.18 8.65
N ARG A 132 1.49 -9.57 9.67
CA ARG A 132 0.83 -10.28 10.77
C ARG A 132 -0.39 -9.56 11.31
N VAL A 133 -1.39 -10.32 11.72
CA VAL A 133 -2.55 -9.86 12.49
C VAL A 133 -2.37 -10.25 13.96
N VAL A 134 -2.49 -9.28 14.87
CA VAL A 134 -2.41 -9.49 16.33
C VAL A 134 -3.56 -8.73 16.98
N GLY A 135 -4.59 -9.45 17.44
CA GLY A 135 -5.83 -8.82 17.88
C GLY A 135 -6.44 -7.99 16.74
N ASP A 136 -6.74 -6.72 17.02
CA ASP A 136 -7.27 -5.76 16.03
C ASP A 136 -6.17 -4.99 15.29
N MET A 137 -4.95 -5.53 15.21
CA MET A 137 -3.81 -4.86 14.59
C MET A 137 -3.30 -5.64 13.39
N LEU A 138 -3.16 -4.98 12.24
CA LEU A 138 -2.38 -5.45 11.09
C LEU A 138 -1.01 -4.74 11.10
N ILE A 139 0.06 -5.53 11.08
CA ILE A 139 1.45 -5.04 11.13
C ILE A 139 2.17 -5.53 9.87
N LEU A 140 2.82 -4.62 9.15
CA LEU A 140 3.62 -4.92 7.97
C LEU A 140 5.07 -4.46 8.15
N ASP A 141 6.00 -5.26 7.62
CA ASP A 141 7.39 -4.89 7.32
C ASP A 141 7.63 -5.18 5.84
N LEU A 142 7.88 -4.13 5.07
CA LEU A 142 8.11 -4.16 3.63
C LEU A 142 9.56 -3.75 3.33
N GLY A 143 10.38 -4.70 2.91
CA GLY A 143 11.71 -4.43 2.39
C GLY A 143 11.69 -4.21 0.88
N LEU A 144 12.30 -3.12 0.42
CA LEU A 144 12.52 -2.79 -0.98
C LEU A 144 14.01 -2.87 -1.31
N THR A 145 14.38 -3.80 -2.18
CA THR A 145 15.76 -4.05 -2.56
C THR A 145 15.95 -3.72 -4.05
N PRO A 146 16.82 -2.77 -4.41
CA PRO A 146 17.13 -2.48 -5.81
C PRO A 146 17.83 -3.68 -6.46
N MET A 147 17.44 -3.98 -7.70
CA MET A 147 18.05 -5.04 -8.52
C MET A 147 18.89 -4.49 -9.68
N VAL A 148 18.93 -3.16 -9.81
CA VAL A 148 19.71 -2.43 -10.81
C VAL A 148 20.34 -1.18 -10.17
N PRO A 149 21.54 -0.77 -10.61
CA PRO A 149 22.10 0.51 -10.20
C PRO A 149 21.24 1.67 -10.69
N GLY A 150 21.37 2.83 -10.05
CA GLY A 150 20.70 4.06 -10.46
C GLY A 150 19.18 4.10 -10.18
N LEU A 151 18.63 3.08 -9.52
CA LEU A 151 17.21 3.06 -9.15
C LEU A 151 16.90 4.15 -8.11
N SER A 152 15.84 4.90 -8.33
CA SER A 152 15.27 5.82 -7.35
C SER A 152 13.75 5.78 -7.37
N LEU A 153 13.15 6.09 -6.21
CA LEU A 153 11.71 6.16 -6.03
C LEU A 153 11.30 7.56 -5.63
N GLY A 154 10.21 8.07 -6.19
CA GLY A 154 9.61 9.36 -5.85
C GLY A 154 8.09 9.30 -5.88
N GLY A 155 7.46 10.17 -5.11
CA GLY A 155 6.02 10.43 -5.15
C GLY A 155 5.62 11.15 -6.45
N SER A 156 4.39 11.67 -6.58
CA SER A 156 4.05 12.50 -7.76
C SER A 156 4.99 13.71 -7.86
N PRO A 157 5.37 14.15 -9.08
CA PRO A 157 6.24 15.31 -9.26
C PRO A 157 5.53 16.64 -8.93
N ASP A 158 4.20 16.61 -8.73
CA ASP A 158 3.42 17.77 -8.32
C ASP A 158 3.57 18.08 -6.82
N ASP A 159 2.90 19.13 -6.37
CA ASP A 159 3.02 19.57 -4.98
C ASP A 159 2.53 18.56 -3.94
N LYS A 160 1.78 17.54 -4.38
CA LYS A 160 1.18 16.51 -3.54
C LYS A 160 2.21 15.46 -3.17
N GLY A 161 3.05 15.00 -4.10
CA GLY A 161 4.05 13.99 -3.78
C GLY A 161 3.50 12.60 -3.44
N TYR A 162 2.39 12.16 -4.06
CA TYR A 162 1.75 10.85 -3.83
C TYR A 162 2.73 9.69 -3.99
N GLY A 163 3.01 8.98 -2.90
CA GLY A 163 3.90 7.83 -2.89
C GLY A 163 4.01 7.21 -1.50
N GLY A 164 4.37 5.93 -1.45
CA GLY A 164 4.48 5.17 -0.21
C GLY A 164 3.20 4.40 0.12
N ILE A 165 2.95 4.19 1.42
CA ILE A 165 1.84 3.35 1.91
C ILE A 165 0.54 4.16 1.95
N SER A 166 -0.53 3.59 1.41
CA SER A 166 -1.82 4.24 1.22
C SER A 166 -2.96 3.34 1.66
N LEU A 167 -3.95 3.93 2.33
CA LEU A 167 -5.13 3.25 2.84
C LEU A 167 -6.40 3.90 2.27
N ARG A 168 -7.17 3.13 1.51
CA ARG A 168 -8.50 3.53 1.02
C ARG A 168 -9.57 2.92 1.91
N LEU A 169 -10.15 3.75 2.79
CA LEU A 169 -11.28 3.38 3.65
C LEU A 169 -12.61 3.63 2.95
N VAL A 170 -13.62 2.82 3.32
CA VAL A 170 -15.03 3.08 2.97
C VAL A 170 -15.49 4.44 3.51
N GLN A 171 -16.42 5.08 2.79
CA GLN A 171 -17.02 6.36 3.20
C GLN A 171 -15.97 7.44 3.53
N SER A 172 -14.96 7.55 2.67
CA SER A 172 -13.81 8.46 2.84
C SER A 172 -14.21 9.94 2.92
N ASP A 173 -15.34 10.32 2.32
CA ASP A 173 -15.96 11.65 2.42
C ASP A 173 -16.44 12.00 3.85
N ARG A 174 -16.61 11.01 4.71
CA ARG A 174 -17.08 11.14 6.10
C ARG A 174 -15.98 11.05 7.14
N LEU A 175 -14.72 10.99 6.72
CA LEU A 175 -13.61 10.84 7.66
C LEU A 175 -13.29 12.15 8.39
N ARG A 176 -12.85 11.98 9.65
CA ARG A 176 -12.17 12.98 10.48
C ARG A 176 -10.81 12.44 10.86
N PHE A 177 -9.86 13.35 11.02
CA PHE A 177 -8.47 13.00 11.30
C PHE A 177 -8.00 13.64 12.59
N GLU A 178 -7.32 12.86 13.41
CA GLU A 178 -6.73 13.29 14.66
C GLU A 178 -5.30 12.78 14.75
N SER A 179 -4.40 13.58 15.29
CA SER A 179 -3.04 13.15 15.61
C SER A 179 -2.52 13.90 16.82
N GLY A 180 -1.91 13.19 17.76
CA GLY A 180 -1.40 13.81 19.00
C GLY A 180 -2.46 14.57 19.81
N GLY A 181 -3.73 14.14 19.76
CA GLY A 181 -4.85 14.80 20.43
C GLY A 181 -5.36 16.08 19.75
N ARG A 182 -4.92 16.36 18.51
CA ARG A 182 -5.36 17.52 17.72
C ARG A 182 -6.10 17.06 16.48
N VAL A 183 -7.14 17.79 16.10
CA VAL A 183 -7.81 17.61 14.80
C VAL A 183 -6.87 18.08 13.69
N ILE A 184 -6.76 17.29 12.62
CA ILE A 184 -5.95 17.59 11.45
C ILE A 184 -6.89 17.83 10.26
N SER A 185 -6.81 19.02 9.67
CA SER A 185 -7.60 19.35 8.48
C SER A 185 -6.87 18.91 7.21
N PRO A 186 -7.56 18.28 6.24
CA PRO A 186 -6.97 18.03 4.92
C PRO A 186 -6.58 19.33 4.20
N GLU A 187 -5.50 19.26 3.44
CA GLU A 187 -5.05 20.34 2.55
C GLU A 187 -4.88 19.83 1.12
N ALA A 188 -4.69 20.76 0.16
CA ALA A 188 -4.41 20.38 -1.22
C ALA A 188 -3.13 19.54 -1.34
N GLY A 189 -2.08 19.95 -0.62
CA GLY A 189 -0.80 19.24 -0.48
C GLY A 189 -0.75 18.36 0.78
N PRO A 190 0.43 17.82 1.11
CA PRO A 190 0.63 17.07 2.33
C PRO A 190 0.59 17.97 3.56
N VAL A 191 0.07 17.42 4.65
CA VAL A 191 0.04 18.05 5.97
C VAL A 191 1.05 17.39 6.89
N GLU A 192 1.61 18.16 7.82
CA GLU A 192 2.40 17.62 8.92
C GLU A 192 1.47 17.24 10.08
N ALA A 193 1.64 16.02 10.59
CA ALA A 193 0.95 15.52 11.77
C ALA A 193 1.91 14.66 12.62
N GLY A 194 1.41 14.03 13.67
CA GLY A 194 2.20 13.10 14.47
C GLY A 194 2.52 11.78 13.74
N PRO A 195 3.26 10.88 14.41
CA PRO A 195 3.68 9.58 13.86
C PRO A 195 2.53 8.57 13.71
N GLU A 196 1.36 8.88 14.26
CA GLU A 196 0.13 8.09 14.16
C GLU A 196 -1.02 9.02 13.79
N LEU A 197 -1.80 8.61 12.80
CA LEU A 197 -3.03 9.26 12.40
C LEU A 197 -4.22 8.39 12.84
N ARG A 198 -5.13 8.96 13.61
CA ARG A 198 -6.41 8.36 13.97
C ARG A 198 -7.50 8.88 13.04
N MET A 199 -8.22 7.96 12.43
CA MET A 199 -9.31 8.21 11.49
C MET A 199 -10.61 7.71 12.09
N THR A 200 -11.63 8.55 12.09
CA THR A 200 -12.99 8.21 12.51
C THR A 200 -13.99 8.66 11.48
N TRP A 201 -15.20 8.12 11.50
CA TRP A 201 -16.30 8.61 10.67
C TRP A 201 -17.13 9.67 11.42
N ASP A 202 -17.79 10.54 10.66
CA ASP A 202 -18.78 11.49 11.18
C ASP A 202 -19.87 10.77 11.99
N ALA A 203 -20.38 11.42 13.03
CA ALA A 203 -21.45 10.87 13.85
C ALA A 203 -22.69 10.48 13.01
N GLY A 204 -23.26 9.32 13.30
CA GLY A 204 -24.39 8.76 12.54
C GLY A 204 -24.00 8.02 11.26
N THR A 205 -22.72 7.99 10.89
CA THR A 205 -22.22 7.14 9.80
C THR A 205 -22.21 5.68 10.25
N ALA A 206 -22.87 4.80 9.50
CA ALA A 206 -22.77 3.36 9.68
C ALA A 206 -21.39 2.88 9.24
N ALA A 207 -20.42 2.89 10.14
CA ALA A 207 -19.04 2.51 9.89
C ALA A 207 -18.73 1.09 10.40
N PRO A 208 -17.83 0.36 9.74
CA PRO A 208 -17.40 -0.99 10.15
C PRO A 208 -16.46 -0.99 11.37
N ALA A 209 -16.13 0.17 11.95
CA ALA A 209 -15.32 0.32 13.15
C ALA A 209 -15.55 1.70 13.77
N ARG A 210 -15.30 1.85 15.09
CA ARG A 210 -15.29 3.16 15.76
C ARG A 210 -14.12 4.05 15.29
N ALA A 211 -12.95 3.47 15.02
CA ALA A 211 -11.81 4.19 14.48
C ALA A 211 -10.79 3.28 13.81
N VAL A 212 -9.89 3.88 13.03
CA VAL A 212 -8.70 3.25 12.48
C VAL A 212 -7.50 4.12 12.78
N ARG A 213 -6.45 3.56 13.38
CA ARG A 213 -5.16 4.22 13.58
C ARG A 213 -4.13 3.67 12.62
N MET A 214 -3.41 4.56 11.97
CA MET A 214 -2.35 4.22 11.03
C MET A 214 -1.05 4.90 11.45
N ALA A 215 0.02 4.13 11.55
CA ALA A 215 1.37 4.64 11.77
C ALA A 215 2.32 3.99 10.77
N CYS A 216 3.16 4.80 10.12
CA CYS A 216 4.13 4.33 9.14
C CYS A 216 5.54 4.73 9.53
N SER A 217 6.52 3.98 9.05
CA SER A 217 7.94 4.31 9.20
C SER A 217 8.73 3.96 7.96
N VAL A 218 9.89 4.59 7.80
CA VAL A 218 10.93 4.20 6.85
C VAL A 218 12.25 4.10 7.58
N ASN A 219 12.95 2.97 7.44
CA ASN A 219 14.24 2.69 8.09
C ASN A 219 14.23 3.00 9.60
N GLY A 220 13.13 2.65 10.28
CA GLY A 220 12.92 2.87 11.71
C GLY A 220 12.53 4.30 12.12
N ARG A 221 12.44 5.23 11.16
CA ARG A 221 11.99 6.62 11.42
C ARG A 221 10.52 6.77 11.07
N ALA A 222 9.74 7.35 11.97
CA ALA A 222 8.33 7.60 11.72
C ALA A 222 8.13 8.56 10.54
N ILE A 223 7.09 8.30 9.73
CA ILE A 223 6.62 9.22 8.70
C ILE A 223 5.55 10.11 9.35
N THR A 224 5.78 11.43 9.34
CA THR A 224 4.90 12.45 9.93
C THR A 224 4.16 13.29 8.90
N ARG A 225 4.45 13.06 7.62
CA ARG A 225 3.86 13.77 6.49
C ARG A 225 2.76 12.93 5.86
N TRP A 226 1.58 13.51 5.72
CA TRP A 226 0.37 12.80 5.33
C TRP A 226 -0.33 13.50 4.16
N ILE A 227 -0.90 12.74 3.23
CA ILE A 227 -1.93 13.28 2.34
C ILE A 227 -3.27 12.76 2.83
N LEU A 228 -4.15 13.70 3.17
CA LEU A 228 -5.48 13.44 3.71
C LEU A 228 -6.55 13.86 2.72
N ARG A 229 -7.61 13.07 2.60
CA ARG A 229 -8.72 13.33 1.68
C ARG A 229 -10.05 13.03 2.34
N ARG A 230 -10.96 14.01 2.30
CA ARG A 230 -12.41 13.86 2.54
C ARG A 230 -13.19 13.90 1.22
N GLU A 231 -12.61 13.28 0.23
CA GLU A 231 -13.19 12.99 -1.07
C GLU A 231 -13.08 11.48 -1.27
N ALA A 232 -13.69 10.92 -2.31
CA ALA A 232 -13.60 9.50 -2.66
C ALA A 232 -12.14 9.10 -3.02
N SER A 233 -11.25 9.07 -2.04
CA SER A 233 -9.82 8.90 -2.18
C SER A 233 -9.21 8.25 -0.92
N MET A 234 -7.89 8.16 -0.89
CA MET A 234 -7.13 7.43 0.12
C MET A 234 -6.38 8.36 1.08
N GLN A 235 -5.90 7.78 2.19
CA GLN A 235 -5.03 8.42 3.16
C GLN A 235 -3.62 7.85 2.99
N ASN A 236 -2.60 8.69 2.84
CA ASN A 236 -1.25 8.27 2.46
C ASN A 236 -0.18 8.74 3.45
N CYS A 237 0.61 7.79 3.92
CA CYS A 237 1.92 8.04 4.54
C CYS A 237 2.91 8.41 3.43
N VAL A 238 3.23 9.70 3.33
CA VAL A 238 4.02 10.22 2.21
C VAL A 238 5.48 9.80 2.34
N TRP A 239 5.96 8.99 1.40
CA TRP A 239 7.38 8.72 1.27
C TRP A 239 7.80 8.42 -0.17
N PRO A 240 8.90 9.01 -0.67
CA PRO A 240 9.69 10.08 -0.03
C PRO A 240 9.07 11.49 -0.19
N GLY A 241 7.91 11.58 -0.86
CA GLY A 241 7.38 12.85 -1.37
C GLY A 241 7.85 13.11 -2.80
N ARG A 242 7.72 14.35 -3.28
CA ARG A 242 7.98 14.69 -4.69
C ARG A 242 9.44 14.46 -5.13
N GLU A 243 10.38 14.61 -4.20
CA GLU A 243 11.81 14.49 -4.48
C GLU A 243 12.22 13.01 -4.45
N PRO A 244 12.69 12.44 -5.56
CA PRO A 244 13.09 11.04 -5.59
C PRO A 244 14.29 10.76 -4.67
N VAL A 245 14.26 9.63 -3.98
CA VAL A 245 15.39 9.14 -3.19
C VAL A 245 16.05 7.95 -3.91
N PRO A 246 17.39 7.91 -3.96
CA PRO A 246 18.10 6.76 -4.51
C PRO A 246 17.89 5.53 -3.62
N LEU A 247 17.87 4.35 -4.27
CA LEU A 247 17.96 3.06 -3.62
C LEU A 247 19.34 2.45 -3.97
N PRO A 248 20.34 2.55 -3.08
CA PRO A 248 21.68 2.04 -3.34
C PRO A 248 21.71 0.50 -3.45
N MET A 249 22.54 -0.02 -4.36
CA MET A 249 22.76 -1.47 -4.48
C MET A 249 23.30 -2.05 -3.16
N GLY A 250 22.71 -3.17 -2.73
CA GLY A 250 23.10 -3.84 -1.49
C GLY A 250 22.41 -3.30 -0.23
N GLU A 251 21.65 -2.20 -0.33
CA GLU A 251 20.84 -1.66 0.76
C GLU A 251 19.36 -2.04 0.60
N VAL A 252 18.64 -2.05 1.73
CA VAL A 252 17.19 -2.32 1.78
C VAL A 252 16.50 -1.12 2.40
N ALA A 253 15.62 -0.46 1.65
CA ALA A 253 14.69 0.49 2.24
C ALA A 253 13.54 -0.29 2.91
N ARG A 254 13.41 -0.15 4.23
CA ARG A 254 12.38 -0.85 5.01
C ARG A 254 11.24 0.09 5.37
N LEU A 255 10.04 -0.19 4.87
CA LEU A 255 8.83 0.51 5.28
C LEU A 255 8.06 -0.33 6.30
N GLY A 256 7.70 0.28 7.42
CA GLY A 256 6.85 -0.34 8.43
C GLY A 256 5.45 0.25 8.42
N LEU A 257 4.44 -0.58 8.68
CA LEU A 257 3.07 -0.16 8.93
C LEU A 257 2.55 -0.80 10.22
N ARG A 258 1.86 0.00 11.03
CA ARG A 258 0.92 -0.48 12.05
C ARG A 258 -0.45 0.13 11.78
N LEU A 259 -1.42 -0.74 11.48
CA LEU A 259 -2.82 -0.40 11.34
C LEU A 259 -3.58 -1.02 12.51
N THR A 260 -4.14 -0.20 13.40
CA THR A 260 -4.94 -0.65 14.55
C THR A 260 -6.39 -0.28 14.31
N VAL A 261 -7.29 -1.25 14.39
CA VAL A 261 -8.73 -1.02 14.30
C VAL A 261 -9.29 -0.91 15.71
N GLU A 262 -10.10 0.10 15.96
CA GLU A 262 -10.93 0.22 17.17
C GLU A 262 -12.33 -0.24 16.76
N PRO A 263 -12.76 -1.47 17.09
CA PRO A 263 -14.08 -1.98 16.73
C PRO A 263 -15.22 -1.04 17.15
#